data_AF-A0A143Y366-F1
#
_entry.id   AF-A0A143Y366-F1
#
_cell.length_a   1.000
_cell.length_b   1.000
_cell.length_c   1.000
_cell.angle_alpha   90.00
_cell.angle_beta   90.00
_cell.angle_gamma   90.00
#
_symmetry.space_group_name_H-M   'P 1'
#
loop_
_entity.id
_entity.type
_entity.pdbx_description
1 polymer ?
#
loop_
_entity_poly.entity_id
_entity_poly.type
_entity_poly.pdbx_seq_one_letter_code
_entity_poly.pdbx_strand_id
1 'polypeptide(L)' 'MRQMGMKAQWVKPYVQTTTDPDFNQKLKNILEEEFSPDHPDAVWCSDITYIWIYEGFVYLTSIMNLYSRKIIS' A
#
# COMPACT_ATOMS: atom_id res chain seq x y z
N MET A 1 28.00 -23.83 17.81
CA MET A 1 26.73 -23.90 17.03
C MET A 1 26.54 -25.24 16.33
N ARG A 2 27.26 -25.57 15.24
CA ARG A 2 27.05 -26.81 14.46
C ARG A 2 27.47 -28.11 15.18
N GLN A 3 28.55 -28.07 15.97
CA GLN A 3 29.02 -29.20 16.79
C GLN A 3 28.12 -29.48 18.02
N MET A 4 27.27 -28.52 18.42
CA MET A 4 26.33 -28.65 19.55
C MET A 4 24.95 -29.18 19.09
N GLY A 5 24.81 -29.62 17.84
CA GLY A 5 23.54 -30.11 17.29
C GLY A 5 22.45 -29.04 17.12
N MET A 6 22.77 -27.77 17.35
CA MET A 6 21.80 -26.68 17.24
C MET A 6 21.49 -26.38 15.77
N LYS A 7 20.20 -26.43 15.42
CA LYS A 7 19.66 -26.09 14.10
C LYS A 7 18.61 -24.99 14.25
N ALA A 8 18.51 -24.11 13.26
CA ALA A 8 17.41 -23.15 13.21
C ALA A 8 16.08 -23.91 13.10
N GLN A 9 15.14 -23.62 14.00
CA GLN A 9 13.77 -24.08 13.87
C GLN A 9 13.02 -23.01 13.08
N TRP A 10 12.87 -23.26 11.78
CA TRP A 10 12.12 -22.37 10.90
C TRP A 10 10.65 -22.77 10.89
N VAL A 11 9.76 -21.80 11.07
CA VAL A 11 8.34 -21.98 10.82
C VAL A 11 8.12 -21.87 9.33
N LYS A 12 7.55 -22.91 8.72
CA LYS A 12 7.18 -22.89 7.31
C LYS A 12 6.17 -21.74 7.08
N PRO A 13 6.43 -20.81 6.14
CA PRO A 13 5.48 -19.78 5.74
C PRO A 13 4.20 -20.45 5.27
N TYR A 14 3.08 -19.85 5.66
CA TYR A 14 1.80 -20.22 5.10
C TYR A 14 1.83 -20.02 3.58
N VAL A 15 1.39 -21.03 2.83
CA VAL A 15 1.23 -20.95 1.38
C VAL A 15 -0.25 -21.18 1.09
N GLN A 16 -0.88 -20.20 0.45
CA GLN A 16 -2.26 -20.33 -0.01
C GLN A 16 -2.30 -21.33 -1.17
N THR A 17 -2.93 -22.49 -0.96
CA THR A 17 -3.06 -23.55 -1.99
C THR A 17 -4.38 -23.52 -2.74
N THR A 18 -5.35 -22.73 -2.24
CA THR A 18 -6.69 -22.60 -2.82
C THR A 18 -6.94 -21.14 -3.14
N THR A 19 -7.11 -20.84 -4.42
CA THR A 19 -7.47 -19.52 -4.93
C THR A 19 -8.80 -19.62 -5.66
N ASP A 20 -9.67 -18.63 -5.51
CA ASP A 20 -10.87 -18.51 -6.34
C ASP A 20 -10.40 -18.23 -7.78
N PRO A 21 -10.67 -19.11 -8.76
CA PRO A 21 -10.23 -18.93 -10.14
C PRO A 21 -10.81 -17.65 -10.78
N ASP A 22 -11.93 -17.15 -10.27
CA ASP A 22 -12.61 -15.95 -10.75
C ASP A 22 -12.24 -14.69 -9.96
N PHE A 23 -11.32 -14.80 -8.99
CA PHE A 23 -10.95 -13.68 -8.10
C PHE A 23 -10.52 -12.43 -8.89
N ASN A 24 -9.69 -12.61 -9.91
CA ASN A 24 -9.20 -11.51 -10.74
C ASN A 24 -10.28 -10.93 -11.66
N GLN A 25 -11.26 -11.71 -12.11
CA GLN A 25 -12.34 -11.19 -12.96
C GLN A 25 -13.29 -10.26 -12.20
N LYS A 26 -13.37 -10.40 -10.88
CA LYS A 26 -14.21 -9.57 -10.00
C LYS A 26 -13.56 -8.22 -9.67
N LEU A 27 -12.23 -8.12 -9.74
CA LEU A 27 -11.48 -6.92 -9.38
C LEU A 27 -11.24 -6.06 -10.62
N LYS A 28 -12.04 -5.01 -10.77
CA LYS A 28 -11.85 -4.01 -11.82
C LYS A 28 -11.05 -2.83 -11.28
N ASN A 29 -9.90 -2.52 -11.89
CA ASN A 29 -9.20 -1.27 -11.64
C ASN A 29 -10.01 -0.13 -12.31
N ILE A 30 -10.80 0.60 -11.55
CA ILE A 30 -11.62 1.68 -12.12
C ILE A 30 -10.81 2.93 -12.48
N LEU A 31 -9.57 3.04 -11.98
CA LEU A 31 -8.69 4.18 -12.24
C LEU A 31 -7.88 4.00 -13.52
N GLU A 32 -7.47 2.76 -13.84
CA GLU A 32 -6.65 2.42 -15.02
C GLU A 32 -5.40 3.31 -15.17
N GLU A 33 -4.77 3.69 -14.05
CA GLU A 33 -3.62 4.60 -14.00
C GLU A 33 -3.88 6.00 -14.63
N GLU A 34 -5.15 6.38 -14.78
CA GLU A 34 -5.55 7.70 -15.25
C GLU A 34 -5.45 8.72 -14.13
N PHE A 35 -4.27 9.33 -13.99
CA PHE A 35 -3.99 10.28 -12.93
C PHE A 35 -4.39 11.73 -13.29
N SER A 36 -5.03 11.97 -14.43
CA SER A 36 -5.44 13.29 -14.91
C SER A 36 -6.94 13.33 -15.25
N PRO A 37 -7.83 13.28 -14.25
CA PRO A 37 -9.28 13.33 -14.48
C PRO A 37 -9.71 14.65 -15.16
N ASP A 38 -10.85 14.66 -15.86
CA ASP A 38 -11.33 15.83 -16.62
C ASP A 38 -11.97 16.95 -15.77
N HIS A 39 -12.28 16.67 -14.50
CA HIS A 39 -13.01 17.58 -13.62
C HIS A 39 -12.57 17.43 -12.16
N PRO A 40 -12.71 18.49 -11.33
CA PRO A 40 -12.35 18.44 -9.92
C PRO A 40 -13.19 17.43 -9.15
N ASP A 41 -12.62 16.90 -8.07
CA ASP A 41 -13.28 16.02 -7.09
C ASP A 41 -13.76 14.66 -7.65
N ALA A 42 -13.24 14.28 -8.81
CA ALA A 42 -13.50 12.99 -9.46
C ALA A 42 -12.64 11.85 -8.91
N VAL A 43 -11.35 12.13 -8.68
CA VAL A 43 -10.37 11.16 -8.19
C VAL A 43 -9.45 11.84 -7.19
N TRP A 44 -9.24 11.19 -6.05
CA TRP A 44 -8.30 11.60 -5.02
C TRP A 44 -7.21 10.54 -4.82
N CYS A 45 -6.02 10.99 -4.48
CA CYS A 45 -4.91 10.13 -4.09
C CYS A 45 -4.54 10.44 -2.64
N SER A 46 -4.32 9.39 -1.83
CA SER A 46 -3.81 9.53 -0.47
C SER A 46 -2.46 8.88 -0.35
N ASP A 47 -1.53 9.55 0.32
CA ASP A 47 -0.22 8.99 0.66
C ASP A 47 0.07 9.18 2.14
N ILE A 48 0.86 8.28 2.71
CA ILE A 48 1.35 8.37 4.08
C ILE A 48 2.87 8.38 4.07
N THR A 49 3.43 9.38 4.72
CA THR A 49 4.88 9.54 4.86
C THR A 49 5.26 9.80 6.31
N TYR A 50 6.55 9.68 6.59
CA TYR A 50 7.13 9.95 7.91
C TYR A 50 7.96 11.22 7.83
N ILE A 51 7.73 12.13 8.77
CA ILE A 51 8.49 13.37 8.90
C ILE A 51 9.34 13.25 10.15
N TRP A 52 10.65 13.43 9.98
CA TRP A 52 11.58 13.44 11.10
C TRP A 52 11.48 14.75 11.89
N ILE A 53 11.42 14.65 13.22
CA ILE A 53 11.39 15.76 14.16
C ILE A 53 12.41 15.51 15.28
N TYR A 54 12.69 16.53 16.10
CA TYR A 54 13.66 16.39 17.20
C TYR A 54 13.34 15.26 18.19
N GLU A 55 12.06 14.96 18.38
CA GLU A 55 11.58 13.92 19.32
C GLU A 55 11.36 12.55 18.65
N GLY A 56 11.69 12.39 17.37
CA GLY A 56 11.51 11.13 16.63
C GLY A 56 10.92 11.32 15.23
N PHE A 57 9.84 10.58 14.92
CA PHE A 57 9.11 10.72 13.66
C PHE A 57 7.62 10.90 13.93
N VAL A 58 6.97 11.70 13.09
CA VAL A 58 5.51 11.80 13.00
C VAL A 58 5.04 11.24 11.67
N TYR A 59 3.82 10.72 11.64
CA TYR A 59 3.17 10.27 10.42
C TYR A 59 2.34 11.42 9.84
N LEU A 60 2.56 11.74 8.57
CA LEU A 60 1.74 12.66 7.81
C LEU A 60 0.95 11.87 6.78
N THR A 61 -0.37 11.96 6.86
CA THR A 61 -1.27 11.52 5.80
C THR A 61 -1.68 12.75 5.00
N SER A 62 -1.58 12.69 3.68
CA SER A 62 -2.04 13.74 2.79
C SER A 62 -3.09 13.21 1.82
N ILE A 63 -4.09 14.03 1.50
CA ILE A 63 -5.08 13.72 0.47
C ILE A 63 -4.98 14.77 -0.63
N MET A 64 -4.76 14.34 -1.86
CA MET A 64 -4.63 15.19 -3.04
C MET A 64 -5.81 15.00 -3.99
N ASN A 65 -6.41 16.10 -4.44
CA ASN A 65 -7.31 16.10 -5.59
C ASN A 65 -6.48 15.99 -6.90
N LEU A 66 -6.67 14.91 -7.69
CA LEU A 66 -5.83 14.63 -8.86
C LEU A 66 -6.01 15.62 -10.01
N TYR A 67 -7.20 16.24 -10.15
CA TYR A 67 -7.46 17.27 -11.17
C TYR A 67 -6.61 18.52 -10.90
N SER A 68 -6.75 19.07 -9.69
CA SER A 68 -6.17 20.37 -9.33
C SER A 68 -4.75 20.28 -8.76
N ARG A 69 -4.29 19.07 -8.42
CA ARG A 69 -3.05 18.79 -7.67
C ARG A 69 -2.96 19.49 -6.31
N LYS A 70 -4.10 19.94 -5.77
CA LYS A 70 -4.17 20.56 -4.45
C LYS A 70 -4.30 19.49 -3.36
N ILE A 71 -3.57 19.71 -2.27
CA ILE A 71 -3.78 18.97 -1.02
C ILE A 71 -5.02 19.54 -0.34
N ILE A 72 -5.97 18.67 0.01
CA ILE A 72 -7.24 19.03 0.65
C ILE A 72 -7.28 18.66 2.14
N SER A 73 -6.36 17.80 2.60
CA SER A 73 -6.17 17.41 3.99
C SER A 73 -4.72 17.03 4.27
#